data_AF-A0A928JN86-F1
#
_entry.id   AF-A0A928JN86-F1
#
_cell.length_a   1.000
_cell.length_b   1.000
_cell.length_c   1.000
_cell.angle_alpha   90.00
_cell.angle_beta   90.00
_cell.angle_gamma   90.00
#
_symmetry.space_group_name_H-M   'P 1'
#
loop_
_entity.id
_entity.type
_entity.pdbx_description
1 polymer ?
#
loop_
_entity_poly.entity_id
_entity_poly.type
_entity_poly.pdbx_seq_one_letter_code
_entity_poly.pdbx_strand_id
1 'polypeptide(L)'
;MSEEKLTVGQKLAGLSGPLLTLWQLVKFVGVGGLGGIIQAVLQYIFPVFFDRFTTTLPDWLDFLYNEPTLFDTDTAAGAADAAKYIIDGTVTWGYVLPFFLANIIANIFVYIMNKKYTFKSSAPRWHFVLYFVIMVLTIVFATWMQGALYPLIIRAPWEWMHSLARLLLLIPCGIVQTIVFFIAQKLLLPPDPELVEESKARADARAASKE
;
A
#
# COMPACT_ATOMS: atom_id res chain seq x y z
N MET A 1 5.36 -38.03 -19.99
CA MET A 1 5.60 -36.72 -20.63
C MET A 1 5.62 -35.69 -19.52
N SER A 2 6.65 -34.85 -19.49
CA SER A 2 7.25 -34.19 -18.32
C SER A 2 6.30 -33.46 -17.37
N GLU A 3 6.49 -33.71 -16.07
CA GLU A 3 5.97 -32.89 -14.97
C GLU A 3 6.57 -31.48 -15.02
N GLU A 4 5.92 -30.55 -15.73
CA GLU A 4 6.27 -29.14 -15.72
C GLU A 4 5.34 -28.37 -14.77
N LYS A 5 5.86 -28.20 -13.55
CA LYS A 5 5.53 -27.22 -12.50
C LYS A 5 4.17 -26.50 -12.62
N LEU A 6 3.14 -27.12 -12.04
CA LEU A 6 1.97 -26.40 -11.55
C LEU A 6 2.41 -25.23 -10.66
N THR A 7 1.91 -24.03 -10.93
CA THR A 7 2.09 -22.87 -10.03
C THR A 7 1.46 -23.18 -8.68
N VAL A 8 2.07 -22.70 -7.59
CA VAL A 8 1.63 -22.93 -6.19
C VAL A 8 0.14 -22.59 -5.98
N GLY A 9 -0.42 -21.66 -6.77
CA GLY A 9 -1.85 -21.34 -6.79
C GLY A 9 -2.77 -22.44 -7.32
N GLN A 10 -2.27 -23.41 -8.10
CA GLN A 10 -3.02 -24.55 -8.61
C GLN A 10 -2.99 -25.76 -7.65
N LYS A 11 -2.07 -25.78 -6.67
CA LYS A 11 -2.03 -26.80 -5.61
C LYS A 11 -2.96 -26.48 -4.42
N LEU A 12 -3.40 -25.24 -4.26
CA LEU A 12 -3.92 -24.72 -2.98
C LEU A 12 -5.43 -24.47 -2.84
N ALA A 13 -6.34 -25.03 -3.67
CA ALA A 13 -7.78 -24.75 -3.46
C ALA A 13 -8.71 -25.97 -3.44
N GLY A 14 -8.29 -27.03 -2.74
CA GLY A 14 -9.24 -27.76 -1.89
C GLY A 14 -9.58 -26.98 -0.60
N LEU A 15 -9.48 -25.65 -0.63
CA LEU A 15 -9.68 -24.73 0.49
C LEU A 15 -10.90 -23.86 0.17
N SER A 16 -11.92 -23.92 1.02
CA SER A 16 -13.12 -23.08 0.95
C SER A 16 -13.14 -22.06 2.10
N GLY A 17 -13.84 -20.94 1.89
CA GLY A 17 -14.13 -19.97 2.95
C GLY A 17 -12.91 -19.25 3.56
N PRO A 18 -12.68 -19.33 4.90
CA PRO A 18 -11.65 -18.54 5.58
C PRO A 18 -10.21 -18.81 5.13
N LEU A 19 -9.87 -20.07 4.83
CA LEU A 19 -8.51 -20.46 4.47
C LEU A 19 -8.10 -19.91 3.09
N LEU A 20 -9.06 -19.84 2.15
CA LEU A 20 -8.85 -19.16 0.87
C LEU A 20 -8.59 -17.67 1.06
N THR A 21 -9.33 -17.03 1.97
CA THR A 21 -9.16 -15.61 2.29
C THR A 21 -7.78 -15.33 2.90
N LEU A 22 -7.33 -16.19 3.80
CA LEU A 22 -5.99 -16.11 4.39
C LEU A 22 -4.90 -16.26 3.32
N TRP A 23 -5.05 -17.22 2.41
CA TRP A 23 -4.09 -17.41 1.33
C TRP A 23 -4.05 -16.23 0.34
N GLN A 24 -5.22 -15.65 0.03
CA GLN A 24 -5.31 -14.42 -0.75
C GLN A 24 -4.60 -13.26 -0.06
N LEU A 25 -4.73 -13.15 1.26
CA LEU A 25 -4.02 -12.13 2.04
C LEU A 25 -2.50 -12.33 1.97
N VAL A 26 -1.99 -13.56 2.10
CA VAL A 26 -0.56 -13.84 1.96
C VAL A 26 -0.03 -13.42 0.58
N LYS A 27 -0.74 -13.78 -0.49
CA LYS A 27 -0.39 -13.34 -1.86
C LYS A 27 -0.44 -11.83 -2.01
N PHE A 28 -1.48 -11.21 -1.45
CA PHE A 28 -1.68 -9.77 -1.49
C PHE A 28 -0.51 -9.03 -0.84
N VAL A 29 -0.07 -9.48 0.35
CA VAL A 29 1.11 -8.94 1.03
C VAL A 29 2.38 -9.15 0.20
N GLY A 30 2.56 -10.32 -0.41
CA GLY A 30 3.70 -10.59 -1.29
C GLY A 30 3.76 -9.66 -2.51
N VAL A 31 2.63 -9.43 -3.17
CA VAL A 31 2.52 -8.44 -4.28
C VAL A 31 2.71 -7.02 -3.76
N GLY A 32 2.17 -6.70 -2.57
CA GLY A 32 2.38 -5.43 -1.89
C GLY A 32 3.85 -5.13 -1.62
N GLY A 33 4.66 -6.15 -1.28
CA GLY A 33 6.11 -6.01 -1.12
C GLY A 33 6.81 -5.52 -2.40
N LEU A 34 6.41 -6.03 -3.57
CA LEU A 34 6.91 -5.54 -4.87
C LEU A 34 6.49 -4.08 -5.11
N GLY A 35 5.25 -3.74 -4.78
CA GLY A 35 4.77 -2.36 -4.79
C GLY A 35 5.61 -1.44 -3.90
N GLY A 36 5.96 -1.90 -2.69
CA GLY A 36 6.80 -1.18 -1.75
C GLY A 36 8.20 -0.88 -2.31
N ILE A 37 8.80 -1.83 -3.04
CA ILE A 37 10.09 -1.60 -3.73
C ILE A 37 9.94 -0.53 -4.82
N ILE A 38 8.89 -0.62 -5.64
CA ILE A 38 8.61 0.38 -6.68
C ILE A 38 8.43 1.76 -6.06
N GLN A 39 7.62 1.85 -5.00
CA GLN A 39 7.41 3.09 -4.28
C GLN A 39 8.72 3.66 -3.74
N ALA A 40 9.54 2.85 -3.07
CA ALA A 40 10.82 3.29 -2.52
C ALA A 40 11.74 3.84 -3.62
N VAL A 41 11.88 3.14 -4.74
CA VAL A 41 12.69 3.60 -5.88
C VAL A 41 12.15 4.93 -6.43
N LEU A 42 10.85 5.04 -6.63
CA LEU A 42 10.23 6.28 -7.12
C LEU A 42 10.39 7.44 -6.14
N GLN A 43 10.38 7.18 -4.83
CA GLN A 43 10.64 8.20 -3.81
C GLN A 43 12.07 8.73 -3.83
N TYR A 44 13.05 7.99 -4.37
CA TYR A 44 14.39 8.52 -4.63
C TYR A 44 14.51 9.24 -5.98
N ILE A 45 13.72 8.83 -6.99
CA ILE A 45 13.78 9.40 -8.34
C ILE A 45 13.02 10.72 -8.43
N PHE A 46 11.80 10.79 -7.88
CA PHE A 46 10.95 11.97 -8.04
C PHE A 46 11.54 13.26 -7.44
N PRO A 47 12.17 13.28 -6.26
CA PRO A 47 12.82 14.47 -5.73
C PRO A 47 13.74 15.17 -6.75
N VAL A 48 14.46 14.43 -7.60
CA VAL A 48 15.33 14.98 -8.66
C VAL A 48 14.62 15.99 -9.56
N PHE A 49 13.31 15.83 -9.77
CA PHE A 49 12.48 16.70 -10.61
C PHE A 49 11.66 17.71 -9.81
N PHE A 50 11.17 17.31 -8.63
CA PHE A 50 10.18 18.06 -7.86
C PHE A 50 10.76 18.92 -6.73
N ASP A 51 12.03 18.72 -6.35
CA ASP A 51 12.71 19.47 -5.28
C ASP A 51 12.74 20.98 -5.49
N ARG A 52 12.56 21.42 -6.74
CA ARG A 52 12.53 22.84 -7.12
C ARG A 52 11.16 23.48 -6.91
N PHE A 53 10.14 22.69 -6.57
CA PHE A 53 8.79 23.20 -6.36
C PHE A 53 8.64 23.75 -4.94
N THR A 54 8.75 25.06 -4.85
CA THR A 54 8.63 25.82 -3.60
C THR A 54 7.20 26.30 -3.31
N THR A 55 6.23 26.00 -4.19
CA THR A 55 4.83 26.33 -3.92
C THR A 55 4.36 25.57 -2.68
N THR A 56 3.86 26.30 -1.69
CA THR A 56 3.31 25.74 -0.46
C THR A 56 1.97 25.03 -0.71
N LEU A 57 1.64 24.08 0.16
CA LEU A 57 0.30 23.51 0.22
C LEU A 57 -0.72 24.60 0.55
N PRO A 58 -1.93 24.53 -0.03
CA PRO A 58 -3.05 25.33 0.45
C PRO A 58 -3.36 25.01 1.93
N ASP A 59 -3.73 26.03 2.72
CA ASP A 59 -3.98 25.92 4.17
C ASP A 59 -4.96 24.80 4.54
N TRP A 60 -5.97 24.54 3.71
CA TRP A 60 -6.96 23.49 3.98
C TRP A 60 -6.38 22.06 3.91
N LEU A 61 -5.16 21.89 3.37
CA LEU A 61 -4.42 20.63 3.34
C LEU A 61 -3.35 20.53 4.42
N ASP A 62 -3.11 21.58 5.20
CA ASP A 62 -2.04 21.61 6.21
C ASP A 62 -2.23 20.52 7.26
N PHE A 63 -3.49 20.19 7.59
CA PHE A 63 -3.82 19.10 8.53
C PHE A 63 -3.23 17.73 8.15
N LEU A 64 -2.88 17.50 6.88
CA LEU A 64 -2.29 16.24 6.43
C LEU A 64 -0.92 15.97 7.06
N TYR A 65 -0.22 17.04 7.43
CA TYR A 65 1.14 16.97 7.92
C TYR A 65 1.28 17.68 9.25
N ASN A 66 2.15 17.13 10.09
CA ASN A 66 2.55 17.77 11.32
C ASN A 66 4.01 18.16 11.13
N GLU A 67 4.27 19.42 10.74
CA GLU A 67 5.58 19.85 10.24
C GLU A 67 6.76 19.53 11.16
N PRO A 68 6.67 19.75 12.49
CA PRO A 68 7.72 19.38 13.44
C PRO A 68 8.11 17.88 13.42
N THR A 69 7.27 17.05 12.80
CA THR A 69 7.42 15.59 12.76
C THR A 69 7.94 15.09 11.41
N LEU A 70 7.98 15.96 10.40
CA LEU A 70 8.36 15.61 9.02
C LEU A 70 9.86 15.46 8.84
N PHE A 71 10.65 16.23 9.57
CA PHE A 71 12.11 16.26 9.49
C PHE A 71 12.72 16.22 10.88
N ASP A 72 13.84 15.50 11.02
CA ASP A 72 14.61 15.50 12.27
C ASP A 72 15.52 16.72 12.30
N THR A 73 15.01 17.84 12.82
CA THR A 73 15.77 19.11 12.84
C THR A 73 16.97 19.09 13.77
N ASP A 74 17.11 18.08 14.63
CA ASP A 74 18.29 17.88 15.47
C ASP A 74 19.47 17.32 14.66
N THR A 75 19.21 16.86 13.44
CA THR A 75 20.25 16.41 12.49
C THR A 75 20.51 17.46 11.42
N ALA A 76 21.77 17.58 10.95
CA ALA A 76 22.10 18.50 9.87
C ALA A 76 21.33 18.19 8.56
N ALA A 77 21.09 16.91 8.28
CA ALA A 77 20.31 16.48 7.13
C ALA A 77 18.84 16.88 7.25
N GLY A 78 18.19 16.59 8.39
CA GLY A 78 16.80 16.94 8.60
C GLY A 78 16.58 18.45 8.73
N ALA A 79 17.52 19.21 9.28
CA ALA A 79 17.47 20.67 9.26
C ALA A 79 17.55 21.24 7.83
N ALA A 80 18.41 20.66 6.97
CA ALA A 80 18.51 21.05 5.57
C ALA A 80 17.23 20.70 4.78
N ASP A 81 16.64 19.53 5.02
CA ASP A 81 15.38 19.13 4.41
C ASP A 81 14.21 20.02 4.89
N ALA A 82 14.15 20.34 6.18
CA ALA A 82 13.15 21.26 6.72
C ALA A 82 13.25 22.64 6.05
N ALA A 83 14.45 23.21 5.96
CA ALA A 83 14.68 24.50 5.29
C ALA A 83 14.32 24.50 3.79
N LYS A 84 14.32 23.31 3.17
CA LYS A 84 14.01 23.14 1.75
C LYS A 84 12.52 22.94 1.49
N TYR A 85 11.85 22.17 2.35
CA TYR A 85 10.48 21.72 2.13
C TYR A 85 9.43 22.40 2.99
N ILE A 86 9.83 23.26 3.93
CA ILE A 86 8.92 24.07 4.75
C ILE A 86 9.22 25.55 4.47
N ILE A 87 8.20 26.28 4.05
CA ILE A 87 8.25 27.72 3.78
C ILE A 87 7.16 28.38 4.63
N ASP A 88 7.58 29.32 5.48
CA ASP A 88 6.68 30.05 6.40
C ASP A 88 5.82 29.15 7.30
N GLY A 89 6.34 27.98 7.66
CA GLY A 89 5.59 26.99 8.45
C GLY A 89 4.50 26.31 7.62
N THR A 90 4.73 26.11 6.32
CA THR A 90 3.88 25.27 5.47
C THR A 90 4.73 24.39 4.56
N VAL A 91 4.36 23.11 4.46
CA VAL A 91 5.00 22.13 3.60
C VAL A 91 4.82 22.47 2.12
N THR A 92 5.85 22.25 1.31
CA THR A 92 5.81 22.49 -0.14
C THR A 92 5.31 21.28 -0.93
N TRP A 93 4.73 21.55 -2.10
CA TRP A 93 4.39 20.52 -3.07
C TRP A 93 5.61 19.71 -3.55
N GLY A 94 6.82 20.27 -3.44
CA GLY A 94 8.07 19.57 -3.73
C GLY A 94 8.30 18.33 -2.86
N TYR A 95 7.81 18.33 -1.62
CA TYR A 95 7.83 17.16 -0.74
C TYR A 95 6.62 16.24 -0.97
N VAL A 96 5.43 16.83 -1.08
CA VAL A 96 4.16 16.10 -1.12
C VAL A 96 3.96 15.33 -2.42
N LEU A 97 4.19 15.97 -3.57
CA LEU A 97 3.92 15.35 -4.87
C LEU A 97 4.74 14.08 -5.10
N PRO A 98 6.07 14.05 -4.87
CA PRO A 98 6.87 12.83 -4.99
C PRO A 98 6.32 11.67 -4.16
N PHE A 99 5.99 11.96 -2.89
CA PHE A 99 5.48 10.94 -1.97
C PHE A 99 4.15 10.35 -2.46
N PHE A 100 3.17 11.21 -2.77
CA PHE A 100 1.85 10.77 -3.21
C PHE A 100 1.92 10.07 -4.57
N LEU A 101 2.68 10.60 -5.52
CA LEU A 101 2.81 10.03 -6.86
C LEU A 101 3.46 8.64 -6.82
N ALA A 102 4.53 8.47 -6.03
CA ALA A 102 5.17 7.17 -5.85
C ALA A 102 4.20 6.14 -5.26
N ASN A 103 3.42 6.55 -4.26
CA ASN A 103 2.44 5.69 -3.60
C ASN A 103 1.28 5.31 -4.54
N ILE A 104 0.77 6.26 -5.32
CA ILE A 104 -0.27 6.03 -6.33
C ILE A 104 0.22 5.05 -7.40
N ILE A 105 1.40 5.29 -7.99
CA ILE A 105 1.94 4.44 -9.06
C ILE A 105 2.17 3.02 -8.56
N ALA A 106 2.76 2.87 -7.36
CA ALA A 106 2.98 1.58 -6.74
C ALA A 106 1.66 0.82 -6.52
N ASN A 107 0.62 1.49 -6.01
CA ASN A 107 -0.66 0.84 -5.75
C ASN A 107 -1.46 0.52 -7.03
N ILE A 108 -1.31 1.31 -8.09
CA ILE A 108 -1.83 0.95 -9.42
C ILE A 108 -1.18 -0.34 -9.91
N PHE A 109 0.15 -0.45 -9.80
CA PHE A 109 0.85 -1.69 -10.15
C PHE A 109 0.37 -2.88 -9.32
N VAL A 110 0.27 -2.72 -7.99
CA VAL A 110 -0.22 -3.75 -7.07
C VAL A 110 -1.63 -4.19 -7.44
N TYR A 111 -2.53 -3.26 -7.80
CA TYR A 111 -3.87 -3.58 -8.27
C TYR A 111 -3.85 -4.46 -9.53
N ILE A 112 -3.05 -4.09 -10.54
CA ILE A 112 -2.93 -4.87 -11.78
C ILE A 112 -2.43 -6.29 -11.49
N MET A 113 -1.41 -6.40 -10.64
CA MET A 113 -0.84 -7.69 -10.25
C MET A 113 -1.83 -8.52 -9.43
N ASN A 114 -2.53 -7.92 -8.46
CA ASN A 114 -3.51 -8.62 -7.65
C ASN A 114 -4.70 -9.09 -8.47
N LYS A 115 -5.18 -8.27 -9.41
CA LYS A 115 -6.24 -8.68 -10.35
C LYS A 115 -5.85 -9.94 -11.12
N LYS A 116 -4.60 -10.00 -11.59
CA LYS A 116 -4.10 -11.13 -12.39
C LYS A 116 -3.72 -12.36 -11.57
N TYR A 117 -3.01 -12.20 -10.45
CA TYR A 117 -2.35 -13.29 -9.72
C TYR A 117 -3.00 -13.65 -8.37
N THR A 118 -3.60 -12.67 -7.69
CA THR A 118 -4.19 -12.87 -6.35
C THR A 118 -5.65 -13.27 -6.45
N PHE A 119 -6.47 -12.44 -7.11
CA PHE A 119 -7.92 -12.62 -7.23
C PHE A 119 -8.34 -13.32 -8.50
N LYS A 120 -7.48 -13.34 -9.54
CA LYS A 120 -7.77 -13.93 -10.87
C LYS A 120 -9.15 -13.49 -11.39
N SER A 121 -9.30 -12.17 -11.49
CA SER A 121 -10.59 -11.55 -11.76
C SER A 121 -10.65 -10.99 -13.17
N SER A 122 -11.72 -11.32 -13.90
CA SER A 122 -12.12 -10.65 -15.15
C SER A 122 -12.96 -9.40 -14.90
N ALA A 123 -12.93 -8.84 -13.68
CA ALA A 123 -13.66 -7.64 -13.31
C ALA A 123 -13.46 -6.53 -14.36
N PRO A 124 -14.52 -5.83 -14.74
CA PRO A 124 -14.38 -4.84 -15.80
C PRO A 124 -13.67 -3.56 -15.34
N ARG A 125 -13.27 -2.72 -16.31
CA ARG A 125 -12.36 -1.59 -16.08
C ARG A 125 -12.87 -0.53 -15.08
N TRP A 126 -14.18 -0.33 -14.93
CA TRP A 126 -14.74 0.64 -13.99
C TRP A 126 -14.50 0.30 -12.51
N HIS A 127 -14.25 -0.97 -12.18
CA HIS A 127 -13.83 -1.35 -10.83
C HIS A 127 -12.48 -0.74 -10.46
N PHE A 128 -11.62 -0.46 -11.44
CA PHE A 128 -10.39 0.29 -11.21
C PHE A 128 -10.68 1.74 -10.80
N VAL A 129 -11.70 2.39 -11.38
CA VAL A 129 -12.07 3.77 -11.03
C VAL A 129 -12.53 3.84 -9.57
N LEU A 130 -13.39 2.90 -9.15
CA LEU A 130 -13.81 2.79 -7.76
C LEU A 130 -12.63 2.53 -6.83
N TYR A 131 -11.76 1.59 -7.21
CA TYR A 131 -10.53 1.32 -6.47
C TYR A 131 -9.63 2.54 -6.39
N PHE A 132 -9.49 3.31 -7.46
CA PHE A 132 -8.63 4.49 -7.53
C PHE A 132 -9.10 5.58 -6.54
N VAL A 133 -10.41 5.81 -6.44
CA VAL A 133 -10.97 6.74 -5.44
C VAL A 133 -10.66 6.26 -4.03
N ILE A 134 -10.91 4.97 -3.73
CA ILE A 134 -10.59 4.38 -2.43
C ILE A 134 -9.08 4.48 -2.15
N MET A 135 -8.25 4.23 -3.17
CA MET A 135 -6.80 4.30 -3.08
C MET A 135 -6.33 5.69 -2.66
N VAL A 136 -6.78 6.74 -3.33
CA VAL A 136 -6.41 8.13 -3.00
C VAL A 136 -6.88 8.48 -1.58
N LEU A 137 -8.13 8.18 -1.23
CA LEU A 137 -8.67 8.45 0.11
C LEU A 137 -7.88 7.73 1.21
N THR A 138 -7.54 6.46 1.00
CA THR A 138 -6.76 5.69 1.98
C THR A 138 -5.33 6.20 2.09
N ILE A 139 -4.68 6.63 0.99
CA ILE A 139 -3.34 7.21 1.07
C ILE A 139 -3.38 8.51 1.88
N VAL A 140 -4.32 9.42 1.56
CA VAL A 140 -4.51 10.67 2.29
C VAL A 140 -4.77 10.41 3.77
N PHE A 141 -5.67 9.47 4.07
CA PHE A 141 -5.98 9.05 5.44
C PHE A 141 -4.76 8.46 6.16
N ALA A 142 -3.99 7.58 5.51
CA ALA A 142 -2.81 6.96 6.10
C ALA A 142 -1.69 7.97 6.37
N THR A 143 -1.53 8.99 5.52
CA THR A 143 -0.61 10.11 5.74
C THR A 143 -1.02 10.93 6.96
N TRP A 144 -2.28 11.36 7.00
CA TRP A 144 -2.82 12.08 8.15
C TRP A 144 -2.70 11.28 9.45
N MET A 145 -3.06 10.00 9.41
CA MET A 145 -3.02 9.12 10.58
C MET A 145 -1.59 8.96 11.13
N GLN A 146 -0.57 8.88 10.28
CA GLN A 146 0.82 8.89 10.73
C GLN A 146 1.16 10.18 11.49
N GLY A 147 0.79 11.35 10.97
CA GLY A 147 1.02 12.64 11.64
C GLY A 147 0.22 12.78 12.94
N ALA A 148 -1.02 12.30 12.97
CA ALA A 148 -1.91 12.36 14.13
C ALA A 148 -1.47 11.44 15.29
N LEU A 149 -0.86 10.29 14.97
CA LEU A 149 -0.37 9.33 15.96
C LEU A 149 1.05 9.65 16.45
N TYR A 150 1.82 10.47 15.74
CA TYR A 150 3.18 10.86 16.13
C TYR A 150 3.29 11.42 17.57
N PRO A 151 2.43 12.37 18.00
CA PRO A 151 2.46 12.87 19.37
C PRO A 151 2.24 11.80 20.44
N LEU A 152 1.58 10.68 20.13
CA LEU A 152 1.38 9.60 21.10
C LEU A 152 2.69 8.89 21.43
N ILE A 153 3.61 8.80 20.46
CA ILE A 153 4.93 8.18 20.67
C ILE A 153 5.85 9.14 21.43
N ILE A 154 5.88 10.41 21.06
CA ILE A 154 6.78 11.40 21.71
C ILE A 154 6.33 11.74 23.14
N ARG A 155 5.06 11.52 23.49
CA ARG A 155 4.57 11.64 24.87
C ARG A 155 4.81 10.38 25.71
N ALA A 156 5.26 9.29 25.10
CA ALA A 156 5.56 8.08 25.84
C ALA A 156 6.84 8.28 26.69
N PRO A 157 6.96 7.63 27.85
CA PRO A 157 8.10 7.81 28.76
C PRO A 157 9.42 7.21 28.22
N TRP A 158 9.42 6.64 27.01
CA TRP A 158 10.54 5.91 26.44
C TRP A 158 11.24 6.74 25.37
N GLU A 159 12.22 7.55 25.78
CA GLU A 159 12.92 8.49 24.87
C GLU A 159 13.60 7.80 23.67
N TRP A 160 14.02 6.55 23.81
CA TRP A 160 14.58 5.77 22.69
C TRP A 160 13.58 5.57 21.54
N MET A 161 12.27 5.66 21.82
CA MET A 161 11.22 5.57 20.81
C MET A 161 11.11 6.87 19.99
N HIS A 162 11.61 8.00 20.48
CA HIS A 162 11.48 9.29 19.79
C HIS A 162 12.20 9.27 18.44
N SER A 163 13.46 8.81 18.43
CA SER A 163 14.25 8.66 17.20
C SER A 163 13.67 7.60 16.24
N LEU A 164 12.85 6.67 16.75
CA LEU A 164 12.22 5.61 15.96
C LEU A 164 10.74 5.90 15.66
N ALA A 165 10.18 7.01 16.12
CA ALA A 165 8.74 7.25 16.11
C ALA A 165 8.12 7.13 14.71
N ARG A 166 8.82 7.63 13.69
CA ARG A 166 8.42 7.51 12.29
C ARG A 166 8.39 6.07 11.79
N LEU A 167 9.41 5.28 12.11
CA LEU A 167 9.47 3.86 11.76
C LEU A 167 8.41 3.06 12.50
N LEU A 168 8.20 3.37 13.78
CA LEU A 168 7.20 2.72 14.62
C LEU A 168 5.76 3.00 14.16
N LEU A 169 5.51 4.14 13.49
CA LEU A 169 4.20 4.46 12.92
C LEU A 169 4.02 3.95 11.49
N LEU A 170 5.09 3.82 10.73
CA LEU A 170 5.04 3.26 9.37
C LEU A 170 4.39 1.88 9.37
N ILE A 171 4.74 1.02 10.34
CA ILE A 171 4.25 -0.36 10.43
C ILE A 171 2.74 -0.42 10.69
N PRO A 172 2.19 0.11 11.80
CA PRO A 172 0.76 0.04 12.08
C PRO A 172 -0.07 0.80 11.05
N CYS A 173 0.39 1.94 10.55
CA CYS A 173 -0.34 2.69 9.53
C CYS A 173 -0.33 1.95 8.19
N GLY A 174 0.80 1.34 7.82
CA GLY A 174 0.91 0.47 6.65
C GLY A 174 0.03 -0.77 6.74
N ILE A 175 -0.13 -1.36 7.94
CA ILE A 175 -1.05 -2.48 8.17
C ILE A 175 -2.50 -2.05 7.92
N VAL A 176 -2.94 -0.93 8.50
CA VAL A 176 -4.29 -0.39 8.27
C VAL A 176 -4.54 -0.15 6.79
N GLN A 177 -3.59 0.50 6.10
CA GLN A 177 -3.67 0.72 4.65
C GLN A 177 -3.76 -0.60 3.87
N THR A 178 -2.95 -1.59 4.23
CA THR A 178 -2.95 -2.91 3.60
C THR A 178 -4.29 -3.63 3.77
N ILE A 179 -4.88 -3.57 4.98
CA ILE A 179 -6.18 -4.18 5.28
C ILE A 179 -7.27 -3.52 4.43
N VAL A 180 -7.31 -2.19 4.39
CA VAL A 180 -8.31 -1.45 3.60
C VAL A 180 -8.18 -1.80 2.11
N PHE A 181 -6.97 -1.86 1.57
CA PHE A 181 -6.76 -2.25 0.17
C PHE A 181 -7.11 -3.70 -0.10
N PHE A 182 -6.81 -4.61 0.82
CA PHE A 182 -7.20 -6.01 0.68
C PHE A 182 -8.71 -6.17 0.61
N ILE A 183 -9.44 -5.53 1.54
CA ILE A 183 -10.91 -5.57 1.57
C ILE A 183 -11.47 -4.95 0.29
N ALA A 184 -11.02 -3.74 -0.09
CA ALA A 184 -11.49 -3.05 -1.27
C ALA A 184 -11.26 -3.88 -2.54
N GLN A 185 -10.06 -4.42 -2.73
CA GLN A 185 -9.76 -5.23 -3.91
C GLN A 185 -10.51 -6.56 -3.89
N LYS A 186 -10.67 -7.22 -2.73
CA LYS A 186 -11.44 -8.46 -2.63
C LYS A 186 -12.92 -8.24 -3.02
N LEU A 187 -13.51 -7.11 -2.64
CA LEU A 187 -14.89 -6.75 -2.99
C LEU A 187 -15.02 -6.35 -4.46
N LEU A 188 -14.05 -5.60 -4.99
CA LEU A 188 -14.08 -5.06 -6.35
C LEU A 188 -13.54 -6.04 -7.41
N LEU A 189 -12.91 -7.13 -7.03
CA LEU A 189 -12.32 -8.12 -7.94
C LEU A 189 -12.93 -9.51 -7.68
N PRO A 190 -14.19 -9.74 -8.08
CA PRO A 190 -14.79 -11.06 -8.00
C PRO A 190 -13.99 -12.08 -8.83
N PRO A 191 -13.80 -13.32 -8.34
CA PRO A 191 -13.13 -14.37 -9.11
C PRO A 191 -13.81 -14.61 -10.46
N ASP A 192 -13.01 -14.96 -11.47
CA ASP A 192 -13.55 -15.31 -12.78
C ASP A 192 -14.48 -16.54 -12.69
N PRO A 193 -15.73 -16.47 -13.18
CA PRO A 193 -16.67 -17.58 -13.17
C PRO A 193 -16.12 -18.86 -13.81
N GLU A 194 -15.40 -18.75 -14.92
CA GLU A 194 -14.87 -19.92 -15.64
C GLU A 194 -13.81 -20.65 -14.79
N LEU A 195 -12.96 -19.90 -14.11
CA LEU A 195 -11.94 -20.45 -13.21
C LEU A 195 -12.57 -21.08 -11.96
N VAL A 196 -13.70 -20.56 -11.51
CA VAL A 196 -14.47 -21.15 -10.42
C VAL A 196 -15.03 -22.50 -10.83
N GLU A 197 -15.67 -22.59 -12.01
CA GLU A 197 -16.22 -23.85 -12.51
C GLU A 197 -15.13 -24.90 -12.79
N GLU A 198 -14.01 -24.51 -13.40
CA GLU A 198 -12.85 -25.41 -13.59
C GLU A 198 -12.31 -25.94 -12.25
N SER A 199 -12.27 -25.09 -11.22
CA SER A 199 -11.77 -25.48 -9.90
C SER A 199 -12.69 -26.49 -9.20
N LYS A 200 -14.02 -26.33 -9.33
CA LYS A 200 -15.01 -27.28 -8.81
C LYS A 200 -14.89 -28.64 -9.50
N ALA A 201 -14.88 -28.64 -10.84
CA ALA A 201 -14.74 -29.87 -11.62
C ALA A 201 -13.48 -30.68 -11.27
N ARG A 202 -12.35 -29.99 -11.00
CA ARG A 202 -11.11 -30.66 -10.55
C ARG A 202 -11.17 -31.15 -9.11
N ALA A 203 -11.88 -30.45 -8.23
CA ALA A 203 -12.07 -30.90 -6.85
C ALA A 203 -12.91 -32.18 -6.81
N ASP A 204 -13.99 -32.22 -7.59
CA ASP A 204 -14.89 -33.37 -7.71
C ASP A 204 -14.14 -34.57 -8.31
N ALA A 205 -13.35 -34.37 -9.36
CA ALA A 205 -12.51 -35.42 -9.94
C ALA A 205 -11.47 -36.00 -8.96
N ARG A 206 -10.93 -35.17 -8.05
CA ARG A 206 -10.00 -35.61 -6.98
C ARG A 206 -10.69 -36.33 -5.84
N ALA A 207 -11.94 -35.99 -5.54
CA ALA A 207 -12.74 -36.70 -4.55
C ALA A 207 -13.06 -38.11 -5.06
N ALA A 208 -13.51 -38.20 -6.32
CA ALA A 208 -13.80 -39.46 -6.99
C ALA A 208 -12.58 -40.37 -7.17
N SER A 209 -11.36 -39.83 -7.27
CA SER A 209 -10.13 -40.63 -7.36
C SER A 209 -9.62 -41.16 -6.01
N LYS A 210 -10.25 -40.76 -4.89
CA LYS A 210 -9.89 -41.18 -3.53
C LYS A 210 -10.88 -42.20 -2.94
N GLU A 211 -12.00 -42.43 -3.60
CA GLU A 211 -12.93 -43.55 -3.37
C GLU A 211 -12.50 -44.76 -4.20
#